data_AF-A0A8B7D787-F1
#
_entry.id   AF-A0A8B7D787-F1
#
_cell.length_a   1.000
_cell.length_b   1.000
_cell.length_c   1.000
_cell.angle_alpha   90.00
_cell.angle_beta   90.00
_cell.angle_gamma   90.00
#
_symmetry.space_group_name_H-M   'P 1'
#
loop_
_entity.id
_entity.type
_entity.pdbx_description
1 polymer ?
#
loop_
_entity_poly.entity_id
_entity_poly.type
_entity_poly.pdbx_seq_one_letter_code
_entity_poly.pdbx_strand_id
1 'polypeptide(L)'
;MSNLPEHVYDELAMDFFGPLPSGEYLFVIEDLYSSYPFVDIIKTTTASSVISKLERLFAIFGYTNKIRSDNGPPFQSEELKLYFKNVDIKHIKISPQYPQANGIVEKFMQVIGKTIKTTQFMGKSWREEFQSMLQNYRCAPHATTGKPPATLLFNRNIKNKFPSIIIEKSPYDKEVRERQDKKYKKVQEYFDMKHHAKKRDDIKVGDQVLVKRHKPGGNLDSKYLNKKYIVKERKQNVIIVVDQEGNELARNIQFIKKLLKPEAESIQRETQVNDIERKIVKRKSYPKRINRPIKFYY
;
A
#
# COMPACT_ATOMS: atom_id res chain seq x y z
N MET A 1 -43.13 10.80 -6.09
CA MET A 1 -41.69 10.75 -6.47
C MET A 1 -40.88 10.85 -5.19
N SER A 2 -40.08 9.85 -4.86
CA SER A 2 -39.11 9.98 -3.76
C SER A 2 -38.05 11.00 -4.18
N ASN A 3 -37.89 12.07 -3.42
CA ASN A 3 -36.84 13.06 -3.69
C ASN A 3 -35.46 12.41 -3.58
N LEU A 4 -34.54 12.82 -4.46
CA LEU A 4 -33.12 12.49 -4.33
C LEU A 4 -32.63 12.99 -2.97
N PRO A 5 -31.81 12.22 -2.23
CA PRO A 5 -31.16 12.72 -1.02
C PRO A 5 -30.35 13.99 -1.30
N GLU A 6 -30.09 14.81 -0.28
CA GLU A 6 -29.30 16.04 -0.45
C GLU A 6 -27.80 15.79 -0.53
N HIS A 7 -27.33 14.71 0.12
CA HIS A 7 -25.92 14.38 0.25
C HIS A 7 -25.63 12.94 -0.15
N VAL A 8 -24.43 12.75 -0.67
CA VAL A 8 -23.84 11.43 -0.92
C VAL A 8 -23.85 10.63 0.39
N TYR A 9 -24.27 9.36 0.33
CA TYR A 9 -24.23 8.44 1.46
C TYR A 9 -25.16 8.81 2.64
N ASP A 10 -26.09 9.76 2.48
CA ASP A 10 -27.11 10.11 3.50
C ASP A 10 -28.16 9.00 3.67
N GLU A 11 -28.51 8.35 2.56
CA GLU A 11 -29.56 7.35 2.52
C GLU A 11 -29.16 6.20 1.61
N LEU A 12 -29.10 5.00 2.19
CA LEU A 12 -28.83 3.76 1.47
C LEU A 12 -30.11 2.94 1.30
N ALA A 13 -30.21 2.18 0.23
CA ALA A 13 -31.22 1.13 0.08
C ALA A 13 -30.54 -0.23 0.07
N MET A 14 -31.12 -1.23 0.74
CA MET A 14 -30.58 -2.59 0.80
C MET A 14 -31.61 -3.62 0.40
N ASP A 15 -31.15 -4.64 -0.33
CA ASP A 15 -31.98 -5.71 -0.87
C ASP A 15 -31.14 -6.96 -1.17
N PHE A 16 -31.79 -8.08 -1.47
CA PHE A 16 -31.14 -9.33 -1.87
C PHE A 16 -31.45 -9.68 -3.32
N PHE A 17 -30.44 -10.24 -3.99
CA PHE A 17 -30.60 -10.89 -5.28
C PHE A 17 -30.25 -12.37 -5.16
N GLY A 18 -31.19 -13.25 -5.47
CA GLY A 18 -30.96 -14.69 -5.47
C GLY A 18 -32.23 -15.49 -5.17
N PRO A 19 -32.09 -16.80 -4.89
CA PRO A 19 -30.84 -17.55 -4.88
C PRO A 19 -30.20 -17.61 -6.28
N LEU A 20 -28.88 -17.48 -6.32
CA LEU A 20 -28.10 -17.74 -7.53
C LEU A 20 -28.04 -19.24 -7.80
N PRO A 21 -27.69 -19.66 -9.03
CA PRO A 21 -27.53 -21.06 -9.39
C PRO A 21 -26.50 -21.83 -8.53
N SER A 22 -25.59 -21.12 -7.85
CA SER A 22 -24.65 -21.69 -6.87
C SER A 22 -25.24 -21.88 -5.46
N GLY A 23 -26.50 -21.47 -5.23
CA GLY A 23 -27.15 -21.45 -3.91
C GLY A 23 -26.81 -20.23 -3.04
N GLU A 24 -25.97 -19.32 -3.54
CA GLU A 24 -25.59 -18.09 -2.84
C GLU A 24 -26.55 -16.94 -3.16
N TYR A 25 -26.48 -15.86 -2.39
CA TYR A 25 -27.22 -14.62 -2.61
C TYR A 25 -26.24 -13.46 -2.77
N LEU A 26 -26.69 -12.41 -3.44
CA LEU A 26 -26.01 -11.12 -3.42
C LEU A 26 -26.75 -10.22 -2.45
N PHE A 27 -26.06 -9.72 -1.44
CA PHE A 27 -26.52 -8.62 -0.62
C PHE A 27 -26.12 -7.32 -1.30
N VAL A 28 -27.12 -6.57 -1.73
CA VAL A 28 -26.95 -5.33 -2.50
C VAL A 28 -27.33 -4.17 -1.60
N ILE A 29 -26.43 -3.19 -1.50
CA ILE A 29 -26.68 -1.90 -0.88
C ILE A 29 -26.38 -0.85 -1.93
N GLU A 30 -27.27 0.11 -2.13
CA GLU A 30 -27.09 1.18 -3.11
C GLU A 30 -27.23 2.53 -2.43
N ASP A 31 -26.29 3.44 -2.71
CA ASP A 31 -26.43 4.84 -2.30
C ASP A 31 -27.44 5.54 -3.21
N LEU A 32 -28.52 6.05 -2.63
CA LEU A 32 -29.62 6.61 -3.41
C LEU A 32 -29.27 7.96 -4.06
N TYR A 33 -28.25 8.65 -3.57
CA TYR A 33 -27.74 9.86 -4.22
C TYR A 33 -26.91 9.55 -5.47
N SER A 34 -25.86 8.73 -5.34
CA SER A 34 -24.92 8.45 -6.43
C SER A 34 -25.33 7.30 -7.35
N SER A 35 -26.33 6.49 -6.95
CA SER A 35 -26.63 5.18 -7.54
C SER A 35 -25.42 4.25 -7.53
N TYR A 36 -24.56 4.36 -6.50
CA TYR A 36 -23.38 3.51 -6.37
C TYR A 36 -23.73 2.22 -5.64
N PRO A 37 -23.51 1.04 -6.26
CA PRO A 37 -23.80 -0.24 -5.64
C PRO A 37 -22.59 -0.77 -4.84
N PHE A 38 -22.85 -1.17 -3.61
CA PHE A 38 -22.05 -2.06 -2.78
C PHE A 38 -22.68 -3.46 -2.85
N VAL A 39 -21.90 -4.46 -3.23
CA VAL A 39 -22.43 -5.83 -3.38
C VAL A 39 -21.52 -6.83 -2.70
N ASP A 40 -22.12 -7.68 -1.88
CA ASP A 40 -21.47 -8.79 -1.20
C ASP A 40 -22.11 -10.12 -1.59
N ILE A 41 -21.28 -11.13 -1.80
CA ILE A 41 -21.74 -12.50 -2.00
C ILE A 41 -21.86 -13.16 -0.63
N ILE A 42 -23.05 -13.65 -0.30
CA ILE A 42 -23.38 -14.27 0.98
C ILE A 42 -24.00 -15.65 0.77
N LYS A 43 -23.80 -16.55 1.74
CA LYS A 43 -24.42 -17.89 1.74
C LYS A 43 -25.75 -17.92 2.47
N THR A 44 -25.94 -17.03 3.44
CA THR A 44 -27.12 -16.98 4.30
C THR A 44 -27.59 -15.54 4.45
N THR A 45 -28.92 -15.35 4.39
CA THR A 45 -29.61 -14.07 4.58
C THR A 45 -29.98 -13.84 6.05
N THR A 46 -29.23 -14.40 7.00
CA THR A 46 -29.51 -14.19 8.43
C THR A 46 -29.17 -12.77 8.86
N ALA A 47 -29.85 -12.25 9.87
CA ALA A 47 -29.59 -10.91 10.39
C ALA A 47 -28.13 -10.71 10.84
N SER A 48 -27.55 -11.66 11.59
CA SER A 48 -26.13 -11.67 11.93
C SER A 48 -25.19 -11.59 10.70
N SER A 49 -25.49 -12.33 9.61
CA SER A 49 -24.72 -12.27 8.35
C SER A 49 -24.78 -10.88 7.73
N VAL A 50 -25.97 -10.27 7.70
CA VAL A 50 -26.18 -8.90 7.20
C VAL A 50 -25.43 -7.87 8.03
N ILE A 51 -25.55 -7.94 9.37
CA ILE A 51 -24.87 -7.03 10.30
C ILE A 51 -23.36 -7.06 10.07
N SER A 52 -22.76 -8.25 9.94
CA SER A 52 -21.34 -8.38 9.65
C SER A 52 -20.92 -7.69 8.34
N LYS A 53 -21.77 -7.72 7.31
CA LYS A 53 -21.49 -7.00 6.05
C LYS A 53 -21.65 -5.49 6.20
N LEU A 54 -22.67 -5.04 6.93
CA LEU A 54 -22.90 -3.64 7.25
C LEU A 54 -21.75 -3.04 8.07
N GLU A 55 -21.28 -3.73 9.11
CA GLU A 55 -20.13 -3.28 9.91
C GLU A 55 -18.88 -3.09 9.06
N ARG A 56 -18.61 -4.02 8.14
CA ARG A 56 -17.48 -3.89 7.22
C ARG A 56 -17.66 -2.70 6.27
N LEU A 57 -18.87 -2.45 5.79
CA LEU A 57 -19.16 -1.29 4.96
C LEU A 57 -18.94 0.01 5.75
N PHE A 58 -19.49 0.10 6.97
CA PHE A 58 -19.39 1.30 7.81
C PHE A 58 -17.98 1.55 8.33
N ALA A 59 -17.15 0.51 8.49
CA ALA A 59 -15.74 0.68 8.79
C ALA A 59 -14.96 1.39 7.67
N ILE A 60 -15.44 1.32 6.42
CA ILE A 60 -14.78 1.93 5.25
C ILE A 60 -15.37 3.30 4.93
N PHE A 61 -16.70 3.43 5.00
CA PHE A 61 -17.43 4.63 4.54
C PHE A 61 -18.01 5.49 5.66
N GLY A 62 -17.96 5.02 6.91
CA GLY A 62 -18.71 5.61 8.02
C GLY A 62 -20.15 5.13 8.08
N TYR A 63 -20.90 5.58 9.09
CA TYR A 63 -22.33 5.32 9.20
C TYR A 63 -23.14 6.23 8.26
N THR A 64 -24.32 5.76 7.86
CA THR A 64 -25.30 6.53 7.10
C THR A 64 -26.44 6.97 8.03
N ASN A 65 -27.19 8.01 7.67
CA ASN A 65 -28.29 8.48 8.51
C ASN A 65 -29.54 7.60 8.37
N LYS A 66 -29.77 7.06 7.18
CA LYS A 66 -30.99 6.32 6.85
C LYS A 66 -30.69 5.10 6.00
N ILE A 67 -31.37 4.00 6.29
CA ILE A 67 -31.34 2.81 5.44
C ILE A 67 -32.76 2.38 5.11
N ARG A 68 -33.00 2.13 3.83
CA ARG A 68 -34.25 1.61 3.29
C ARG A 68 -34.13 0.12 3.00
N SER A 69 -35.15 -0.64 3.32
CA SER A 69 -35.29 -2.03 2.85
C SER A 69 -36.76 -2.37 2.67
N ASP A 70 -37.04 -3.52 2.07
CA ASP A 70 -38.37 -4.11 2.14
C ASP A 70 -38.71 -4.57 3.57
N ASN A 71 -39.92 -5.09 3.73
CA ASN A 71 -40.42 -5.61 5.02
C ASN A 71 -40.15 -7.13 5.19
N GLY A 72 -39.31 -7.73 4.35
CA GLY A 72 -39.02 -9.16 4.35
C GLY A 72 -38.01 -9.57 5.44
N PRO A 73 -37.92 -10.87 5.78
CA PRO A 73 -36.79 -11.40 6.51
C PRO A 73 -35.49 -11.24 5.69
N PRO A 74 -34.34 -10.94 6.31
CA PRO A 74 -34.09 -10.69 7.72
C PRO A 74 -34.41 -9.26 8.19
N PHE A 75 -34.73 -8.33 7.31
CA PHE A 75 -34.78 -6.90 7.64
C PHE A 75 -35.83 -6.52 8.71
N GLN A 76 -36.84 -7.37 8.91
CA GLN A 76 -37.80 -7.20 10.00
C GLN A 76 -37.37 -7.77 11.36
N SER A 77 -36.22 -8.44 11.46
CA SER A 77 -35.75 -9.10 12.68
C SER A 77 -35.49 -8.10 13.81
N GLU A 78 -35.67 -8.56 15.05
CA GLU A 78 -35.37 -7.72 16.23
C GLU A 78 -33.87 -7.44 16.35
N GLU A 79 -33.03 -8.39 15.94
CA GLU A 79 -31.57 -8.24 15.92
C GLU A 79 -31.15 -7.04 15.05
N LEU A 80 -31.69 -6.90 13.83
CA LEU A 80 -31.36 -5.77 12.95
C LEU A 80 -31.96 -4.46 13.46
N LYS A 81 -33.17 -4.48 14.03
CA LYS A 81 -33.76 -3.27 14.64
C LYS A 81 -32.91 -2.75 15.79
N LEU A 82 -32.47 -3.64 16.69
CA LEU A 82 -31.60 -3.28 17.81
C LEU A 82 -30.25 -2.77 17.31
N TYR A 83 -29.66 -3.42 16.31
CA TYR A 83 -28.44 -2.95 15.69
C TYR A 83 -28.56 -1.52 15.17
N PHE A 84 -29.55 -1.24 14.30
CA PHE A 84 -29.74 0.11 13.75
C PHE A 84 -30.02 1.16 14.83
N LYS A 85 -30.77 0.80 15.87
CA LYS A 85 -30.98 1.68 17.03
C LYS A 85 -29.67 1.98 17.78
N ASN A 86 -28.79 1.00 17.95
CA ASN A 86 -27.53 1.16 18.68
C ASN A 86 -26.53 2.06 17.94
N VAL A 87 -26.54 2.04 16.59
CA VAL A 87 -25.67 2.87 15.75
C VAL A 87 -26.35 4.15 15.25
N ASP A 88 -27.51 4.49 15.81
CA ASP A 88 -28.32 5.68 15.47
C ASP A 88 -28.65 5.82 13.97
N ILE A 89 -28.99 4.71 13.33
CA ILE A 89 -29.43 4.66 11.93
C ILE A 89 -30.94 4.54 11.87
N LYS A 90 -31.59 5.42 11.11
CA LYS A 90 -33.03 5.34 10.87
C LYS A 90 -33.33 4.27 9.81
N HIS A 91 -33.86 3.13 10.26
CA HIS A 91 -34.34 2.07 9.35
C HIS A 91 -35.75 2.39 8.85
N ILE A 92 -35.87 2.62 7.54
CA ILE A 92 -37.12 2.92 6.84
C ILE A 92 -37.56 1.67 6.09
N LYS A 93 -38.71 1.12 6.48
CA LYS A 93 -39.27 -0.06 5.80
C LYS A 93 -40.22 0.38 4.71
N ILE A 94 -39.93 -0.02 3.49
CA ILE A 94 -40.75 0.29 2.32
C ILE A 94 -41.91 -0.70 2.27
N SER A 95 -43.14 -0.19 2.13
CA SER A 95 -44.29 -1.05 1.88
C SER A 95 -44.27 -1.53 0.42
N PRO A 96 -44.80 -2.72 0.11
CA PRO A 96 -44.88 -3.24 -1.26
C PRO A 96 -45.60 -2.31 -2.25
N GLN A 97 -46.37 -1.33 -1.75
CA GLN A 97 -47.20 -0.42 -2.53
C GLN A 97 -46.43 0.83 -3.02
N TYR A 98 -45.14 0.97 -2.71
CA TYR A 98 -44.30 2.10 -3.16
C TYR A 98 -43.13 1.68 -4.07
N PRO A 99 -43.41 1.10 -5.26
CA PRO A 99 -42.37 0.66 -6.20
C PRO A 99 -41.46 1.80 -6.68
N GLN A 100 -41.96 3.04 -6.70
CA GLN A 100 -41.16 4.22 -7.07
C GLN A 100 -39.95 4.43 -6.16
N ALA A 101 -40.03 4.05 -4.88
CA ALA A 101 -38.94 4.19 -3.92
C ALA A 101 -37.85 3.13 -4.09
N ASN A 102 -38.17 1.98 -4.70
CA ASN A 102 -37.26 0.87 -4.97
C ASN A 102 -36.74 0.84 -6.41
N GLY A 103 -37.26 1.69 -7.30
CA GLY A 103 -36.97 1.63 -8.74
C GLY A 103 -35.49 1.81 -9.12
N ILE A 104 -34.66 2.44 -8.28
CA ILE A 104 -33.21 2.52 -8.49
C ILE A 104 -32.57 1.13 -8.28
N VAL A 105 -32.85 0.51 -7.14
CA VAL A 105 -32.38 -0.84 -6.81
C VAL A 105 -32.89 -1.86 -7.82
N GLU A 106 -34.17 -1.79 -8.20
CA GLU A 106 -34.77 -2.69 -9.20
C GLU A 106 -34.03 -2.66 -10.54
N LYS A 107 -33.64 -1.47 -11.02
CA LYS A 107 -32.87 -1.34 -12.27
C LYS A 107 -31.51 -2.00 -12.14
N PHE A 108 -30.81 -1.80 -11.04
CA PHE A 108 -29.53 -2.45 -10.81
C PHE A 108 -29.69 -3.98 -10.72
N MET A 109 -30.73 -4.48 -10.03
CA MET A 109 -31.05 -5.91 -9.99
C MET A 109 -31.31 -6.52 -11.37
N GLN A 110 -31.97 -5.78 -12.27
CA GLN A 110 -32.14 -6.22 -13.67
C GLN A 110 -30.80 -6.36 -14.40
N VAL A 111 -29.86 -5.44 -14.18
CA VAL A 111 -28.51 -5.52 -14.76
C VAL A 111 -27.78 -6.76 -14.24
N ILE A 112 -27.81 -6.99 -12.92
CA ILE A 112 -27.25 -8.20 -12.30
C ILE A 112 -27.83 -9.46 -12.97
N GLY A 113 -29.16 -9.56 -13.04
CA GLY A 113 -29.84 -10.72 -13.59
C GLY A 113 -29.48 -10.97 -15.05
N LYS A 114 -29.37 -9.92 -15.87
CA LYS A 114 -28.95 -10.03 -17.27
C LYS A 114 -27.51 -10.54 -17.37
N THR A 115 -26.59 -9.96 -16.59
CA THR A 115 -25.19 -10.37 -16.58
C THR A 115 -25.06 -11.85 -16.21
N ILE A 116 -25.69 -12.28 -15.13
CA ILE A 116 -25.60 -13.67 -14.68
C ILE A 116 -26.16 -14.61 -15.76
N LYS A 117 -27.36 -14.34 -16.30
CA LYS A 117 -27.96 -15.14 -17.38
C LYS A 117 -27.05 -15.26 -18.61
N THR A 118 -26.48 -14.14 -19.07
CA THR A 118 -25.57 -14.13 -20.22
C THR A 118 -24.29 -14.92 -19.93
N THR A 119 -23.71 -14.78 -18.73
CA THR A 119 -22.47 -15.50 -18.38
C THR A 119 -22.67 -17.01 -18.31
N GLN A 120 -23.83 -17.45 -17.80
CA GLN A 120 -24.21 -18.86 -17.79
C GLN A 120 -24.37 -19.40 -19.20
N PHE A 121 -25.06 -18.67 -20.07
CA PHE A 121 -25.22 -19.06 -21.48
C PHE A 121 -23.87 -19.20 -22.21
N MET A 122 -22.91 -18.32 -21.89
CA MET A 122 -21.56 -18.36 -22.46
C MET A 122 -20.61 -19.39 -21.81
N GLY A 123 -21.04 -20.10 -20.76
CA GLY A 123 -20.19 -21.07 -20.05
C GLY A 123 -19.01 -20.43 -19.29
N LYS A 124 -19.11 -19.15 -18.92
CA LYS A 124 -18.05 -18.41 -18.22
C LYS A 124 -18.26 -18.41 -16.70
N SER A 125 -17.20 -18.08 -15.96
CA SER A 125 -17.31 -17.81 -14.51
C SER A 125 -18.16 -16.56 -14.27
N TRP A 126 -19.35 -16.76 -13.69
CA TRP A 126 -20.24 -15.66 -13.35
C TRP A 126 -19.59 -14.66 -12.38
N ARG A 127 -18.69 -15.12 -11.50
CA ARG A 127 -18.03 -14.25 -10.49
C ARG A 127 -17.09 -13.24 -11.15
N GLU A 128 -16.28 -13.68 -12.10
CA GLU A 128 -15.31 -12.82 -12.78
C GLU A 128 -16.03 -11.77 -13.64
N GLU A 129 -17.02 -12.21 -14.39
CA GLU A 129 -17.84 -11.35 -15.24
C GLU A 129 -18.71 -10.41 -14.40
N PHE A 130 -19.21 -10.86 -13.25
CA PHE A 130 -19.92 -10.01 -12.29
C PHE A 130 -19.02 -8.89 -11.73
N GLN A 131 -17.77 -9.20 -11.36
CA GLN A 131 -16.82 -8.17 -10.89
C GLN A 131 -16.48 -7.17 -12.00
N SER A 132 -16.28 -7.65 -13.23
CA SER A 132 -16.06 -6.81 -14.40
C SER A 132 -17.27 -5.88 -14.67
N MET A 133 -18.48 -6.44 -14.64
CA MET A 133 -19.72 -5.67 -14.78
C MET A 133 -19.84 -4.62 -13.68
N LEU A 134 -19.58 -4.97 -12.43
CA LEU A 134 -19.71 -4.06 -11.29
C LEU A 134 -18.73 -2.88 -11.41
N GLN A 135 -17.48 -3.14 -11.82
CA GLN A 135 -16.50 -2.08 -12.11
C GLN A 135 -17.00 -1.15 -13.22
N ASN A 136 -17.54 -1.71 -14.30
CA ASN A 136 -18.06 -0.95 -15.43
C ASN A 136 -19.27 -0.11 -15.03
N TYR A 137 -20.23 -0.68 -14.30
CA TYR A 137 -21.42 0.03 -13.82
C TYR A 137 -21.04 1.24 -12.96
N ARG A 138 -20.10 1.06 -12.02
CA ARG A 138 -19.61 2.14 -11.14
C ARG A 138 -18.91 3.27 -11.90
N CYS A 139 -18.30 2.98 -13.05
CA CYS A 139 -17.52 3.95 -13.83
C CYS A 139 -18.24 4.48 -15.07
N ALA A 140 -19.41 3.95 -15.42
CA ALA A 140 -20.20 4.41 -16.56
C ALA A 140 -21.17 5.51 -16.14
N PRO A 141 -21.42 6.55 -16.96
CA PRO A 141 -22.46 7.53 -16.69
C PRO A 141 -23.81 6.86 -16.46
N HIS A 142 -24.43 7.12 -15.31
CA HIS A 142 -25.73 6.55 -14.97
C HIS A 142 -26.86 7.36 -15.63
N ALA A 143 -27.91 6.68 -16.11
CA ALA A 143 -28.97 7.32 -16.89
C ALA A 143 -29.72 8.42 -16.13
N THR A 144 -29.87 8.28 -14.81
CA THR A 144 -30.57 9.26 -13.98
C THR A 144 -29.71 10.47 -13.63
N THR A 145 -28.43 10.25 -13.30
CA THR A 145 -27.54 11.32 -12.78
C THR A 145 -26.66 11.94 -13.85
N GLY A 146 -26.54 11.32 -15.02
CA GLY A 146 -25.64 11.74 -16.11
C GLY A 146 -24.15 11.66 -15.78
N LYS A 147 -23.80 11.13 -14.60
CA LYS A 147 -22.43 11.04 -14.09
C LYS A 147 -22.13 9.62 -13.62
N PRO A 148 -20.86 9.19 -13.64
CA PRO A 148 -20.48 7.89 -13.08
C PRO A 148 -20.78 7.82 -11.58
N PRO A 149 -21.43 6.75 -11.08
CA PRO A 149 -21.71 6.59 -9.66
C PRO A 149 -20.48 6.75 -8.77
N ALA A 150 -19.34 6.19 -9.20
CA ALA A 150 -18.11 6.27 -8.43
C ALA A 150 -17.54 7.69 -8.36
N THR A 151 -17.71 8.48 -9.42
CA THR A 151 -17.31 9.89 -9.42
C THR A 151 -18.15 10.68 -8.43
N LEU A 152 -19.45 10.42 -8.36
CA LEU A 152 -20.35 11.07 -7.40
C LEU A 152 -20.03 10.65 -5.96
N LEU A 153 -19.81 9.37 -5.70
CA LEU A 153 -19.54 8.86 -4.35
C LEU A 153 -18.18 9.33 -3.81
N PHE A 154 -17.12 9.24 -4.62
CA PHE A 154 -15.75 9.51 -4.16
C PHE A 154 -15.25 10.92 -4.46
N ASN A 155 -16.08 11.74 -5.14
CA ASN A 155 -15.72 13.07 -5.63
C ASN A 155 -14.36 13.09 -6.37
N ARG A 156 -14.10 12.03 -7.16
CA ARG A 156 -12.90 11.87 -7.98
C ARG A 156 -13.17 10.90 -9.13
N ASN A 157 -12.50 11.09 -10.25
CA ASN A 157 -12.57 10.12 -11.33
C ASN A 157 -11.85 8.81 -10.96
N ILE A 158 -12.59 7.70 -11.06
CA ILE A 158 -12.02 6.37 -10.89
C ILE A 158 -11.43 5.90 -12.21
N LYS A 159 -10.14 5.53 -12.19
CA LYS A 159 -9.49 4.92 -13.34
C LYS A 159 -10.04 3.52 -13.56
N ASN A 160 -10.50 3.27 -14.77
CA ASN A 160 -10.86 1.94 -15.25
C ASN A 160 -9.87 1.53 -16.36
N LYS A 161 -10.19 0.48 -17.13
CA LYS A 161 -9.34 0.01 -18.24
C LYS A 161 -9.27 1.00 -19.41
N PHE A 162 -10.10 2.04 -19.43
CA PHE A 162 -10.06 3.06 -20.45
C PHE A 162 -9.06 4.18 -20.09
N PRO A 163 -8.37 4.75 -21.08
CA PRO A 163 -7.51 5.90 -20.86
C PRO A 163 -8.33 7.07 -20.30
N SER A 164 -7.83 7.69 -19.24
CA SER A 164 -8.48 8.81 -18.57
C SER A 164 -7.48 9.93 -18.33
N ILE A 165 -7.90 11.16 -18.60
CA ILE A 165 -7.14 12.37 -18.31
C ILE A 165 -7.37 12.70 -16.83
N ILE A 166 -6.31 12.83 -16.04
CA ILE A 166 -6.42 13.30 -14.65
C ILE A 166 -6.55 14.82 -14.71
N ILE A 167 -7.76 15.33 -14.51
CA ILE A 167 -8.05 16.76 -14.64
C ILE A 167 -8.11 17.45 -13.27
N GLU A 168 -8.50 16.74 -12.21
CA GLU A 168 -8.84 17.37 -10.93
C GLU A 168 -7.79 17.10 -9.85
N LYS A 169 -7.24 18.18 -9.29
CA LYS A 169 -6.47 18.16 -8.04
C LYS A 169 -7.42 18.47 -6.89
N SER A 170 -7.33 17.71 -5.80
CA SER A 170 -8.07 18.00 -4.57
C SER A 170 -7.77 19.41 -4.07
N PRO A 171 -8.75 20.17 -3.53
CA PRO A 171 -8.50 21.49 -2.94
C PRO A 171 -7.48 21.43 -1.79
N TYR A 172 -7.37 20.28 -1.13
CA TYR A 172 -6.42 20.04 -0.04
C TYR A 172 -5.03 19.59 -0.51
N ASP A 173 -4.85 19.31 -1.82
CA ASP A 173 -3.63 18.68 -2.34
C ASP A 173 -2.37 19.50 -2.01
N LYS A 174 -2.46 20.84 -2.07
CA LYS A 174 -1.34 21.72 -1.73
C LYS A 174 -0.97 21.64 -0.24
N GLU A 175 -1.95 21.79 0.65
CA GLU A 175 -1.73 21.76 2.10
C GLU A 175 -1.21 20.40 2.58
N VAL A 176 -1.78 19.31 2.07
CA VAL A 176 -1.37 17.94 2.39
C VAL A 176 0.08 17.71 1.95
N ARG A 177 0.43 18.08 0.71
CA ARG A 177 1.80 17.96 0.20
C ARG A 177 2.78 18.77 1.03
N GLU A 178 2.46 20.03 1.33
CA GLU A 178 3.35 20.88 2.13
C GLU A 178 3.59 20.29 3.54
N ARG A 179 2.55 19.79 4.21
CA ARG A 179 2.68 19.15 5.53
C ARG A 179 3.50 17.87 5.46
N GLN A 180 3.22 17.02 4.47
CA GLN A 180 3.95 15.77 4.26
C GLN A 180 5.42 16.07 3.95
N ASP A 181 5.70 16.95 3.01
CA ASP A 181 7.06 17.33 2.61
C ASP A 181 7.86 17.90 3.78
N LYS A 182 7.25 18.77 4.60
CA LYS A 182 7.88 19.30 5.81
C LYS A 182 8.23 18.19 6.81
N LYS A 183 7.32 17.23 7.03
CA LYS A 183 7.55 16.11 7.95
C LYS A 183 8.61 15.14 7.42
N TYR A 184 8.53 14.77 6.15
CA TYR A 184 9.49 13.87 5.50
C TYR A 184 10.89 14.48 5.43
N LYS A 185 11.01 15.79 5.13
CA LYS A 185 12.30 16.50 5.19
C LYS A 185 12.92 16.45 6.59
N LYS A 186 12.16 16.75 7.65
CA LYS A 186 12.67 16.67 9.03
C LYS A 186 13.12 15.27 9.42
N VAL A 187 12.36 14.24 9.02
CA VAL A 187 12.72 12.83 9.27
C VAL A 187 14.00 12.48 8.53
N GLN A 188 14.13 12.93 7.27
CA GLN A 188 15.32 12.73 6.47
C GLN A 188 16.54 13.45 7.06
N GLU A 189 16.41 14.72 7.44
CA GLU A 189 17.46 15.51 8.09
C GLU A 189 17.92 14.87 9.40
N TYR A 190 16.99 14.39 10.23
CA TYR A 190 17.31 13.68 11.46
C TYR A 190 18.04 12.36 11.19
N PHE A 191 17.59 11.59 10.20
CA PHE A 191 18.25 10.35 9.79
C PHE A 191 19.67 10.63 9.26
N ASP A 192 19.81 11.63 8.39
CA ASP A 192 21.08 12.03 7.81
C ASP A 192 22.06 12.54 8.89
N MET A 193 21.58 13.33 9.86
CA MET A 193 22.38 13.81 10.98
C MET A 193 22.82 12.67 11.90
N LYS A 194 21.90 11.79 12.30
CA LYS A 194 22.17 10.63 13.16
C LYS A 194 23.14 9.64 12.53
N HIS A 195 23.09 9.47 11.21
CA HIS A 195 23.93 8.54 10.47
C HIS A 195 25.15 9.21 9.80
N HIS A 196 25.40 10.50 10.08
CA HIS A 196 26.46 11.29 9.44
C HIS A 196 26.49 11.12 7.92
N ALA A 197 25.31 11.13 7.29
CA ALA A 197 25.16 10.96 5.86
C ALA A 197 25.81 12.14 5.14
N LYS A 198 27.02 11.93 4.62
CA LYS A 198 27.67 12.86 3.71
C LYS A 198 27.11 12.66 2.30
N LYS A 199 26.82 13.75 1.59
CA LYS A 199 26.58 13.69 0.14
C LYS A 199 27.81 13.08 -0.53
N ARG A 200 27.64 11.92 -1.17
CA ARG A 200 28.71 11.19 -1.86
C ARG A 200 28.72 11.56 -3.34
N ASP A 201 29.03 12.83 -3.61
CA ASP A 201 29.18 13.33 -4.97
C ASP A 201 30.58 13.06 -5.55
N ASP A 202 31.45 12.42 -4.75
CA ASP A 202 32.82 12.05 -5.06
C ASP A 202 32.95 10.82 -5.97
N ILE A 203 31.88 10.03 -6.14
CA ILE A 203 31.85 8.81 -6.95
C ILE A 203 31.27 9.11 -8.33
N LYS A 204 32.12 9.02 -9.36
CA LYS A 204 31.82 9.22 -10.78
C LYS A 204 31.92 7.90 -11.55
N VAL A 205 31.32 7.89 -12.74
CA VAL A 205 31.47 6.78 -13.69
C VAL A 205 32.96 6.61 -14.03
N GLY A 206 33.46 5.37 -14.00
CA GLY A 206 34.87 5.04 -14.18
C GLY A 206 35.71 4.96 -12.91
N ASP A 207 35.19 5.35 -11.74
CA ASP A 207 35.92 5.21 -10.48
C ASP A 207 36.04 3.73 -10.04
N GLN A 208 37.20 3.38 -9.47
CA GLN A 208 37.39 2.09 -8.80
C GLN A 208 36.81 2.14 -7.38
N VAL A 209 35.96 1.16 -7.06
CA VAL A 209 35.20 1.12 -5.81
C VAL A 209 35.20 -0.28 -5.18
N LEU A 210 34.99 -0.32 -3.87
CA LEU A 210 34.73 -1.54 -3.10
C LEU A 210 33.26 -1.60 -2.67
N VAL A 211 32.68 -2.79 -2.69
CA VAL A 211 31.30 -3.04 -2.28
C VAL A 211 31.27 -3.66 -0.88
N LYS A 212 30.46 -3.10 0.03
CA LYS A 212 30.28 -3.60 1.40
C LYS A 212 29.57 -4.96 1.37
N ARG A 213 29.99 -5.89 2.23
CA ARG A 213 29.32 -7.19 2.37
C ARG A 213 27.88 -7.01 2.87
N HIS A 214 26.96 -7.83 2.37
CA HIS A 214 25.55 -7.77 2.79
C HIS A 214 25.36 -8.33 4.21
N LYS A 215 26.06 -9.41 4.54
CA LYS A 215 26.16 -9.94 5.90
C LYS A 215 27.52 -9.57 6.50
N PRO A 216 27.59 -9.05 7.74
CA PRO A 216 28.85 -8.91 8.42
C PRO A 216 29.48 -10.31 8.58
N GLY A 217 30.77 -10.44 8.28
CA GLY A 217 31.52 -11.66 8.60
C GLY A 217 31.80 -11.75 10.11
N GLY A 218 32.68 -12.66 10.50
CA GLY A 218 33.19 -12.71 11.87
C GLY A 218 33.91 -11.42 12.26
N ASN A 219 34.23 -11.25 13.55
CA ASN A 219 34.86 -10.01 14.06
C ASN A 219 36.18 -9.63 13.36
N LEU A 220 36.86 -10.60 12.73
CA LEU A 220 38.11 -10.42 12.00
C LEU A 220 37.92 -10.26 10.48
N ASP A 221 36.70 -10.41 9.96
CA ASP A 221 36.43 -10.31 8.53
C ASP A 221 36.38 -8.85 8.04
N SER A 222 36.86 -8.63 6.82
CA SER A 222 36.72 -7.32 6.16
C SER A 222 35.25 -6.98 5.93
N LYS A 223 34.90 -5.72 6.19
CA LYS A 223 33.55 -5.17 5.94
C LYS A 223 33.21 -5.08 4.45
N TYR A 224 34.20 -5.19 3.57
CA TYR A 224 34.05 -5.10 2.11
C TYR A 224 34.37 -6.43 1.42
N LEU A 225 33.81 -6.62 0.23
CA LEU A 225 34.21 -7.70 -0.67
C LEU A 225 35.66 -7.47 -1.10
N ASN A 226 36.42 -8.56 -1.25
CA ASN A 226 37.82 -8.48 -1.68
C ASN A 226 37.97 -8.28 -3.21
N LYS A 227 36.86 -8.02 -3.92
CA LYS A 227 36.85 -7.74 -5.35
C LYS A 227 36.79 -6.22 -5.57
N LYS A 228 37.55 -5.73 -6.54
CA LYS A 228 37.49 -4.35 -7.02
C LYS A 228 36.44 -4.26 -8.13
N TYR A 229 35.64 -3.20 -8.10
CA TYR A 229 34.62 -2.94 -9.11
C TYR A 229 34.84 -1.56 -9.74
N ILE A 230 34.37 -1.38 -10.97
CA ILE A 230 34.37 -0.10 -11.69
C ILE A 230 32.93 0.39 -11.80
N VAL A 231 32.69 1.67 -11.53
CA VAL A 231 31.36 2.27 -11.69
C VAL A 231 31.01 2.39 -13.18
N LYS A 232 29.96 1.70 -13.63
CA LYS A 232 29.44 1.77 -15.00
C LYS A 232 28.34 2.81 -15.16
N GLU A 233 27.41 2.87 -14.21
CA GLU A 233 26.26 3.79 -14.30
C GLU A 233 25.83 4.27 -12.91
N ARG A 234 25.34 5.51 -12.81
CA ARG A 234 24.75 6.08 -11.60
C ARG A 234 23.33 6.57 -11.87
N LYS A 235 22.36 5.98 -11.17
CA LYS A 235 20.95 6.41 -11.13
C LYS A 235 20.63 6.92 -9.73
N GLN A 236 20.82 8.22 -9.51
CA GLN A 236 20.65 8.89 -8.20
C GLN A 236 21.47 8.21 -7.08
N ASN A 237 20.80 7.44 -6.20
CA ASN A 237 21.40 6.73 -5.06
C ASN A 237 21.77 5.27 -5.37
N VAL A 238 21.44 4.76 -6.56
CA VAL A 238 21.81 3.41 -7.01
C VAL A 238 22.96 3.53 -8.00
N ILE A 239 24.01 2.76 -7.78
CA ILE A 239 25.17 2.66 -8.65
C ILE A 239 25.28 1.23 -9.16
N ILE A 240 25.51 1.10 -10.46
CA ILE A 240 25.82 -0.16 -11.13
C ILE A 240 27.33 -0.25 -11.24
N VAL A 241 27.91 -1.28 -10.63
CA VAL A 241 29.34 -1.54 -10.62
C VAL A 241 29.63 -2.86 -11.32
N VAL A 242 30.76 -2.94 -12.03
CA VAL A 242 31.17 -4.13 -12.80
C VAL A 242 32.48 -4.64 -12.26
N ASP A 243 32.62 -5.95 -12.09
CA ASP A 243 33.89 -6.57 -11.71
C ASP A 243 34.84 -6.77 -12.91
N GLN A 244 36.01 -7.35 -12.66
CA GLN A 244 36.98 -7.67 -13.71
C GLN A 244 36.55 -8.85 -14.60
N GLU A 245 35.55 -9.62 -14.18
CA GLU A 245 34.99 -10.79 -14.90
C GLU A 245 33.76 -10.39 -15.75
N GLY A 246 33.32 -9.13 -15.67
CA GLY A 246 32.16 -8.60 -16.42
C GLY A 246 30.82 -8.71 -15.68
N ASN A 247 30.79 -9.16 -14.42
CA ASN A 247 29.56 -9.27 -13.64
C ASN A 247 29.11 -7.91 -13.12
N GLU A 248 27.83 -7.58 -13.32
CA GLU A 248 27.24 -6.33 -12.86
C GLU A 248 26.52 -6.47 -11.52
N LEU A 249 26.68 -5.47 -10.66
CA LEU A 249 25.99 -5.38 -9.37
C LEU A 249 25.40 -3.99 -9.20
N ALA A 250 24.08 -3.94 -8.97
CA ALA A 250 23.39 -2.73 -8.54
C ALA A 250 23.41 -2.63 -7.01
N ARG A 251 23.95 -1.54 -6.47
CA ARG A 251 24.01 -1.28 -5.02
C ARG A 251 23.71 0.18 -4.69
N ASN A 252 23.13 0.42 -3.52
CA ASN A 252 22.98 1.77 -3.01
C ASN A 252 24.37 2.37 -2.69
N ILE A 253 24.56 3.67 -2.99
CA ILE A 253 25.80 4.42 -2.81
C ILE A 253 26.38 4.33 -1.38
N GLN A 254 25.54 4.12 -0.37
CA GLN A 254 25.95 3.93 1.03
C GLN A 254 26.81 2.67 1.24
N PHE A 255 26.66 1.65 0.37
CA PHE A 255 27.40 0.39 0.44
C PHE A 255 28.67 0.40 -0.44
N ILE A 256 29.01 1.52 -1.06
CA ILE A 256 30.13 1.62 -1.99
C ILE A 256 31.20 2.51 -1.36
N LYS A 257 32.47 2.15 -1.48
CA LYS A 257 33.60 2.98 -1.02
C LYS A 257 34.56 3.22 -2.18
N LYS A 258 34.83 4.50 -2.50
CA LYS A 258 35.83 4.88 -3.50
C LYS A 258 37.23 4.49 -3.04
N LEU A 259 38.01 3.90 -3.94
CA LEU A 259 39.43 3.68 -3.73
C LEU A 259 40.19 4.92 -4.21
N LEU A 260 40.94 5.54 -3.30
CA LEU A 260 41.90 6.57 -3.68
C LEU A 260 43.07 5.88 -4.39
N LYS A 261 43.43 6.34 -5.58
CA LYS A 261 44.69 5.94 -6.20
C LYS A 261 45.82 6.48 -5.31
N PRO A 262 46.85 5.70 -4.96
CA PRO A 262 48.00 6.26 -4.26
C PRO A 262 48.61 7.35 -5.15
N GLU A 263 48.61 8.59 -4.67
CA GLU A 263 49.43 9.65 -5.24
C GLU A 263 50.90 9.24 -5.04
N ALA A 264 51.71 9.44 -6.08
CA ALA A 264 53.11 9.02 -6.14
C ALA A 264 54.04 9.87 -5.26
N GLU A 265 53.63 10.22 -4.03
CA GLU A 265 54.38 11.06 -3.08
C GLU A 265 54.75 10.34 -1.76
N SER A 266 54.72 9.00 -1.73
CA SER A 266 55.10 8.22 -0.53
C SER A 266 56.50 7.58 -0.59
N ILE A 267 57.38 7.99 -1.50
CA ILE A 267 58.75 7.43 -1.58
C ILE A 267 59.72 8.11 -0.58
N GLN A 268 59.39 9.26 -0.01
CA GLN A 268 60.30 9.96 0.93
C GLN A 268 60.15 9.54 2.41
N ARG A 269 59.14 8.74 2.79
CA ARG A 269 58.96 8.31 4.20
C ARG A 269 59.67 7.00 4.55
N GLU A 270 60.00 6.16 3.57
CA GLU A 270 60.71 4.89 3.83
C GLU A 270 62.19 5.11 4.20
N THR A 271 62.80 6.23 3.81
CA THR A 271 64.21 6.52 4.13
C THR A 271 64.40 6.93 5.59
N GLN A 272 63.38 7.51 6.24
CA GLN A 272 63.49 8.02 7.61
C GLN A 272 63.19 6.99 8.71
N VAL A 273 62.45 5.92 8.37
CA VAL A 273 62.11 4.84 9.33
C VAL A 273 63.30 3.89 9.57
N ASN A 274 64.11 3.64 8.54
CA ASN A 274 65.28 2.75 8.63
C ASN A 274 66.38 3.27 9.59
N ASP A 275 66.49 4.58 9.81
CA ASP A 275 67.44 5.18 10.75
C ASP A 275 66.98 5.13 12.22
N ILE A 276 65.67 4.99 12.46
CA ILE A 276 65.10 4.86 13.81
C ILE A 276 65.17 3.40 14.27
N GLU A 277 64.92 2.43 13.38
CA GLU A 277 64.98 1.01 13.73
C GLU A 277 66.40 0.55 14.13
N ARG A 278 67.46 1.13 13.53
CA ARG A 278 68.86 0.87 13.94
C ARG A 278 69.19 1.35 15.36
N LYS A 279 68.43 2.28 15.94
CA LYS A 279 68.64 2.79 17.31
C LYS A 279 67.91 1.99 18.38
N ILE A 280 66.86 1.21 18.05
CA ILE A 280 66.00 0.54 19.03
C ILE A 280 66.56 -0.82 19.50
N VAL A 281 67.37 -1.50 18.68
CA VAL A 281 67.90 -2.85 18.99
C VAL A 281 68.83 -2.89 20.22
N LYS A 282 69.32 -1.76 20.73
CA LYS A 282 70.27 -1.74 21.86
C LYS A 282 69.68 -1.65 23.28
N ARG A 283 68.36 -1.60 23.48
CA ARG A 283 67.81 -1.50 24.86
C ARG A 283 66.47 -2.22 25.05
N LYS A 284 66.51 -3.42 25.65
CA LYS A 284 65.83 -3.78 26.93
C LYS A 284 65.69 -5.30 27.10
N SER A 285 66.46 -5.83 28.06
CA SER A 285 66.15 -7.09 28.77
C SER A 285 65.11 -6.78 29.85
N TYR A 286 64.09 -7.63 30.00
CA TYR A 286 63.09 -7.54 31.08
C TYR A 286 63.06 -8.84 31.91
N PRO A 287 62.86 -8.76 33.23
CA PRO A 287 62.95 -9.91 34.14
C PRO A 287 61.71 -10.82 34.11
N LYS A 288 61.93 -12.14 34.29
CA LYS A 288 60.89 -13.18 34.33
C LYS A 288 60.03 -13.08 35.60
N ARG A 289 58.69 -13.11 35.46
CA ARG A 289 57.74 -13.21 36.59
C ARG A 289 57.45 -14.67 36.96
N ILE A 290 57.33 -14.90 38.27
CA ILE A 290 57.09 -16.18 38.95
C ILE A 290 55.61 -16.60 38.82
N ASN A 291 55.35 -17.87 38.51
CA ASN A 291 54.02 -18.48 38.42
C ASN A 291 53.37 -18.66 39.81
N ARG A 292 52.07 -18.33 39.93
CA ARG A 292 51.20 -18.85 40.99
C ARG A 292 49.97 -19.52 40.36
N PRO A 293 49.56 -20.71 40.82
CA PRO A 293 48.43 -21.43 40.25
C PRO A 293 47.08 -20.86 40.73
N ILE A 294 46.12 -20.81 39.80
CA ILE A 294 44.75 -20.35 39.99
C ILE A 294 43.93 -21.52 40.56
N LYS A 295 43.26 -21.32 41.71
CA LYS A 295 42.25 -22.26 42.22
C LYS A 295 40.87 -21.86 41.69
N PHE A 296 40.16 -22.82 41.10
CA PHE A 296 38.75 -22.70 40.74
C PHE A 296 37.89 -23.17 41.92
N TYR A 297 36.83 -22.42 42.22
CA TYR A 297 35.68 -22.93 42.97
C TYR A 297 34.43 -22.72 42.09
N TYR A 298 33.59 -23.75 42.11
CA TYR A 298 32.44 -24.02 41.23
C TYR A 298 31.44 -22.88 41.09
#